data_AF-O18953-F1
#
_entry.id   AF-O18953-F1
#
_cell.length_a   1.000
_cell.length_b   1.000
_cell.length_c   1.000
_cell.angle_alpha   90.00
_cell.angle_beta   90.00
_cell.angle_gamma   90.00
#
_symmetry.space_group_name_H-M   'P 1'
#
loop_
_entity.id
_entity.type
_entity.pdbx_description
1 polymer ?
#
loop_
_entity_poly.entity_id
_entity_poly.type
_entity_poly.pdbx_seq_one_letter_code
_entity_poly.pdbx_strand_id
1 'polypeptide(L)'
;PVEDDTEVPKPAFLKAAENFTLLVKNNIWYPKFNFSKRNILPNITTAYLKTCIYDAKTDPFCPICRLGKIVEGAGHSFQDIAIEGGIMGIQIKWNCNLDRAASFCLPRYSFRRLDTRDLAHNVSP
;
A
#
# COMPACT_ATOMS: atom_id res chain seq x y z
N PRO A 1 12.33 -36.90 3.56
CA PRO A 1 10.88 -36.88 3.31
C PRO A 1 10.55 -35.77 2.32
N VAL A 2 9.54 -35.96 1.47
CA VAL A 2 9.03 -34.93 0.55
C VAL A 2 7.97 -34.08 1.24
N GLU A 3 7.71 -32.87 0.75
CA GLU A 3 6.66 -32.01 1.30
C GLU A 3 5.25 -32.54 0.95
N ASP A 4 4.26 -32.15 1.75
CA ASP A 4 2.85 -32.49 1.57
C ASP A 4 2.04 -31.20 1.40
N ASP A 5 1.69 -30.90 0.14
CA ASP A 5 0.95 -29.69 -0.25
C ASP A 5 -0.56 -29.96 -0.42
N THR A 6 -1.07 -31.06 0.12
CA THR A 6 -2.49 -31.41 -0.05
C THR A 6 -3.44 -30.43 0.64
N GLU A 7 -3.01 -29.78 1.72
CA GLU A 7 -3.84 -28.85 2.49
C GLU A 7 -3.13 -27.52 2.78
N VAL A 8 -3.79 -26.44 2.37
CA VAL A 8 -3.41 -25.07 2.77
C VAL A 8 -4.13 -24.70 4.07
N PRO A 9 -3.42 -24.26 5.14
CA PRO A 9 -4.04 -23.93 6.42
C PRO A 9 -5.14 -22.86 6.31
N LYS A 10 -6.31 -23.15 6.87
CA LYS A 10 -7.46 -22.23 6.97
C LYS A 10 -7.90 -22.11 8.44
N PRO A 11 -7.77 -20.94 9.09
CA PRO A 11 -7.30 -19.67 8.54
C PRO A 11 -5.80 -19.68 8.25
N ALA A 12 -5.34 -18.69 7.47
CA ALA A 12 -3.93 -18.50 7.16
C ALA A 12 -3.07 -18.53 8.43
N PHE A 13 -1.97 -19.29 8.40
CA PHE A 13 -1.09 -19.46 9.56
C PHE A 13 -0.56 -18.11 10.07
N LEU A 14 -0.18 -17.21 9.16
CA LEU A 14 0.30 -15.85 9.46
C LEU A 14 -0.83 -14.79 9.42
N LYS A 15 -2.05 -15.13 9.83
CA LYS A 15 -3.18 -14.18 9.89
C LYS A 15 -2.88 -12.87 10.63
N ALA A 16 -1.97 -12.90 11.61
CA ALA A 16 -1.55 -11.72 12.37
C ALA A 16 -0.79 -10.68 11.51
N ALA A 17 -0.28 -11.07 10.33
CA ALA A 17 0.36 -10.17 9.38
C ALA A 17 -0.57 -9.03 8.91
N GLU A 18 -1.89 -9.18 9.08
CA GLU A 18 -2.87 -8.10 8.86
C GLU A 18 -2.49 -6.81 9.60
N ASN A 19 -1.88 -6.94 10.78
CA ASN A 19 -1.46 -5.83 11.63
C ASN A 19 -0.05 -5.30 11.36
N PHE A 20 0.69 -5.91 10.43
CA PHE A 20 1.99 -5.39 10.03
C PHE A 20 1.85 -4.04 9.34
N THR A 21 2.91 -3.24 9.45
CA THR A 21 2.97 -1.90 8.87
C THR A 21 4.10 -1.83 7.85
N LEU A 22 3.88 -1.06 6.80
CA LEU A 22 4.81 -0.85 5.70
C LEU A 22 5.10 0.65 5.58
N LEU A 23 6.35 1.05 5.80
CA LEU A 23 6.81 2.40 5.50
C LEU A 23 7.15 2.54 4.02
N VAL A 24 6.35 3.32 3.30
CA VAL A 24 6.56 3.59 1.87
C VAL A 24 7.37 4.88 1.72
N LYS A 25 8.62 4.79 1.25
CA LYS A 25 9.46 5.95 0.92
C LYS A 25 9.45 6.17 -0.59
N ASN A 26 8.91 7.29 -1.03
CA ASN A 26 8.83 7.64 -2.45
C ASN A 26 9.43 9.03 -2.70
N ASN A 27 10.26 9.13 -3.74
CA ASN A 27 10.83 10.37 -4.23
C ASN A 27 10.49 10.50 -5.72
N ILE A 28 9.97 11.65 -6.13
CA ILE A 28 9.67 11.95 -7.53
C ILE A 28 10.58 13.05 -8.04
N TRP A 29 10.82 13.03 -9.34
CA TRP A 29 11.50 14.08 -10.07
C TRP A 29 10.78 14.31 -11.40
N TYR A 30 10.40 15.56 -11.67
CA TYR A 30 9.92 16.02 -12.96
C TYR A 30 11.05 16.78 -13.67
N PRO A 31 11.81 16.13 -14.57
CA PRO A 31 13.05 16.69 -15.12
C PRO A 31 12.84 18.00 -15.88
N LYS A 32 11.76 18.08 -16.66
CA LYS A 32 11.41 19.26 -17.46
C LYS A 32 11.29 20.55 -16.62
N PHE A 33 10.86 20.42 -15.36
CA PHE A 33 10.66 21.54 -14.46
C PHE A 33 11.76 21.65 -13.41
N ASN A 34 12.77 20.78 -13.45
CA ASN A 34 13.78 20.61 -12.41
C ASN A 34 13.16 20.53 -10.99
N PHE A 35 12.02 19.84 -10.87
CA PHE A 35 11.26 19.76 -9.62
C PHE A 35 11.40 18.37 -9.01
N SER A 36 11.78 18.30 -7.73
CA SER A 36 11.78 17.05 -6.97
C SER A 36 10.96 17.18 -5.68
N LYS A 37 10.35 16.08 -5.26
CA LYS A 37 9.57 16.04 -4.03
C LYS A 37 9.49 14.65 -3.45
N ARG A 38 9.45 14.57 -2.12
CA ARG A 38 9.31 13.33 -1.35
C ARG A 38 7.91 13.22 -0.76
N ASN A 39 7.43 11.99 -0.61
CA ASN A 39 6.13 11.74 0.03
C ASN A 39 6.16 11.99 1.55
N ILE A 40 7.33 11.85 2.18
CA ILE A 40 7.58 12.31 3.54
C ILE A 40 7.75 13.83 3.48
N LEU A 41 6.72 14.55 3.91
CA LEU A 41 6.66 16.01 3.84
C LEU A 41 7.70 16.65 4.78
N PRO A 42 8.19 17.87 4.49
CA PRO A 42 9.21 18.53 5.30
C PRO A 42 8.79 18.81 6.75
N ASN A 43 7.49 18.94 7.02
CA ASN A 43 6.93 19.17 8.36
C ASN A 43 6.73 17.88 9.18
N ILE A 44 6.99 16.71 8.60
CA ILE A 44 6.87 15.42 9.29
C ILE A 44 8.11 15.19 10.18
N THR A 45 7.86 14.88 11.45
CA THR A 45 8.91 14.61 12.44
C THR A 45 9.12 13.12 12.66
N THR A 46 10.30 12.75 13.18
CA THR A 46 10.59 11.36 13.59
C THR A 46 9.63 10.87 14.67
N ALA A 47 9.17 11.76 15.57
CA ALA A 47 8.20 11.41 16.59
C ALA A 47 6.85 11.01 15.97
N TYR A 48 6.37 11.77 14.99
CA TYR A 48 5.16 11.43 14.24
C TYR A 48 5.32 10.11 13.46
N LEU A 49 6.46 9.89 12.80
CA LEU A 49 6.70 8.63 12.06
C LEU A 49 6.74 7.38 12.93
N LYS A 50 6.91 7.50 14.26
CA LYS A 50 6.87 6.34 15.17
C LYS A 50 5.44 5.86 15.44
N THR A 51 4.45 6.73 15.27
CA THR A 51 3.07 6.46 15.72
C THR A 51 2.04 6.60 14.61
N CYS A 52 2.33 7.35 13.54
CA CYS A 52 1.37 7.58 12.48
C CYS A 52 1.04 6.28 11.74
N ILE A 53 -0.22 6.18 11.31
CA ILE A 53 -0.70 5.15 10.39
C ILE A 53 -1.59 5.86 9.38
N TYR A 54 -1.37 5.57 8.10
CA TYR A 54 -2.12 6.14 7.00
C TYR A 54 -3.63 5.90 7.17
N ASP A 55 -4.39 6.98 7.07
CA ASP A 55 -5.83 7.00 6.93
C ASP A 55 -6.22 8.12 5.97
N ALA A 56 -7.07 7.83 4.98
CA ALA A 56 -7.41 8.80 3.94
C ALA A 56 -8.14 10.06 4.47
N LYS A 57 -8.75 10.00 5.66
CA LYS A 57 -9.51 11.09 6.27
C LYS A 57 -8.73 11.77 7.38
N THR A 58 -8.16 11.00 8.31
CA THR A 58 -7.53 11.55 9.52
C THR A 58 -6.04 11.79 9.36
N ASP A 59 -5.33 10.97 8.58
CA ASP A 59 -3.88 11.08 8.43
C ASP A 59 -3.38 10.76 7.00
N PRO A 60 -3.82 11.54 5.98
CA PRO A 60 -3.61 11.20 4.56
C PRO A 60 -2.17 11.35 4.09
N PHE A 61 -1.29 11.92 4.91
CA PHE A 61 0.12 12.16 4.58
C PHE A 61 1.08 11.24 5.34
N CYS A 62 0.58 10.38 6.24
CA CYS A 62 1.42 9.37 6.87
C CYS A 62 1.90 8.35 5.83
N PRO A 63 3.22 8.11 5.70
CA PRO A 63 3.77 7.16 4.73
C PRO A 63 3.75 5.70 5.22
N ILE A 64 3.17 5.41 6.39
CA ILE A 64 3.15 4.08 7.02
C ILE A 64 1.76 3.48 6.89
N CYS A 65 1.61 2.46 6.06
CA CYS A 65 0.33 1.80 5.80
C CYS A 65 0.25 0.46 6.54
N ARG A 66 -0.88 0.15 7.17
CA ARG A 66 -1.14 -1.20 7.71
C ARG A 66 -1.57 -2.14 6.58
N LEU A 67 -1.08 -3.38 6.56
CA LEU A 67 -1.41 -4.34 5.50
C LEU A 67 -2.91 -4.60 5.38
N GLY A 68 -3.61 -4.78 6.51
CA GLY A 68 -5.07 -4.89 6.52
C GLY A 68 -5.77 -3.67 5.91
N LYS A 69 -5.29 -2.45 6.18
CA LYS A 69 -5.85 -1.21 5.60
C LYS A 69 -5.59 -1.06 4.11
N ILE A 70 -4.47 -1.58 3.60
CA ILE A 70 -4.20 -1.62 2.16
C ILE A 70 -5.23 -2.52 1.46
N VAL A 71 -5.49 -3.70 2.03
CA VAL A 71 -6.43 -4.68 1.46
C VAL A 71 -7.88 -4.19 1.59
N GLU A 72 -8.26 -3.67 2.76
CA GLU A 72 -9.57 -3.06 3.01
C GLU A 72 -9.82 -1.86 2.07
N GLY A 73 -8.81 -1.01 1.87
CA GLY A 73 -8.89 0.14 0.97
C GLY A 73 -9.06 -0.22 -0.50
N ALA A 74 -8.82 -1.48 -0.89
CA ALA A 74 -9.13 -2.03 -2.20
C ALA A 74 -10.48 -2.77 -2.24
N GLY A 75 -11.24 -2.80 -1.14
CA GLY A 75 -12.53 -3.48 -1.03
C GLY A 75 -12.44 -4.99 -0.78
N HIS A 76 -11.36 -5.47 -0.16
CA HIS A 76 -11.15 -6.89 0.10
C HIS A 76 -10.88 -7.19 1.58
N SER A 77 -11.02 -8.47 1.97
CA SER A 77 -10.66 -9.00 3.29
C SER A 77 -9.22 -9.52 3.27
N PHE A 78 -8.38 -9.10 4.23
CA PHE A 78 -7.01 -9.60 4.35
C PHE A 78 -6.98 -11.11 4.61
N GLN A 79 -7.90 -11.60 5.45
CA GLN A 79 -7.95 -13.02 5.81
C GLN A 79 -8.25 -13.91 4.61
N ASP A 80 -9.06 -13.45 3.66
CA ASP A 80 -9.36 -14.20 2.43
C ASP A 80 -8.14 -14.27 1.51
N ILE A 81 -7.41 -13.15 1.38
CA ILE A 81 -6.19 -13.08 0.56
C ILE A 81 -5.05 -13.87 1.19
N ALA A 82 -4.95 -13.90 2.52
CA ALA A 82 -3.83 -14.51 3.22
C ALA A 82 -3.79 -16.04 3.12
N ILE A 83 -4.89 -16.70 2.72
CA ILE A 83 -4.97 -18.16 2.60
C ILE A 83 -4.17 -18.63 1.38
N GLU A 84 -4.51 -18.12 0.20
CA GLU A 84 -3.91 -18.57 -1.08
C GLU A 84 -2.93 -17.55 -1.66
N GLY A 85 -2.84 -16.37 -1.04
CA GLY A 85 -2.08 -15.24 -1.54
C GLY A 85 -2.88 -14.34 -2.49
N GLY A 86 -2.17 -13.39 -3.08
CA GLY A 86 -2.70 -12.41 -4.02
C GLY A 86 -1.72 -11.28 -4.27
N ILE A 87 -2.07 -10.38 -5.19
CA ILE A 87 -1.21 -9.29 -5.62
C ILE A 87 -1.91 -7.96 -5.32
N MET A 88 -1.30 -7.14 -4.46
CA MET A 88 -1.80 -5.81 -4.11
C MET A 88 -0.95 -4.71 -4.72
N GLY A 89 -1.60 -3.77 -5.41
CA GLY A 89 -1.00 -2.55 -5.92
C GLY A 89 -1.23 -1.36 -4.98
N ILE A 90 -0.14 -0.68 -4.62
CA ILE A 90 -0.16 0.63 -3.97
C ILE A 90 0.13 1.69 -5.04
N GLN A 91 -0.87 2.50 -5.36
CA GLN A 91 -0.75 3.54 -6.37
C GLN A 91 -0.51 4.90 -5.70
N ILE A 92 0.59 5.56 -6.05
CA ILE A 92 0.93 6.89 -5.54
C ILE A 92 0.80 7.89 -6.68
N LYS A 93 -0.29 8.66 -6.69
CA LYS A 93 -0.57 9.65 -7.72
C LYS A 93 0.02 11.00 -7.32
N TRP A 94 0.93 11.50 -8.14
CA TRP A 94 1.42 12.87 -8.10
C TRP A 94 0.85 13.62 -9.30
N ASN A 95 -0.20 14.41 -9.05
CA ASN A 95 -0.80 15.27 -10.06
C ASN A 95 -0.65 16.73 -9.61
N CYS A 96 0.41 17.37 -10.09
CA CYS A 96 0.86 18.66 -9.58
C CYS A 96 0.70 19.74 -10.65
N ASN A 97 0.01 20.82 -10.28
CA ASN A 97 0.10 22.08 -11.02
C ASN A 97 1.29 22.87 -10.47
N LEU A 98 2.38 22.93 -11.24
CA LEU A 98 3.63 23.60 -10.84
C LEU A 98 3.62 25.12 -11.09
N ASP A 99 2.54 25.67 -11.64
CA ASP A 99 2.30 27.13 -11.62
C ASP A 99 1.92 27.60 -10.21
N ARG A 100 1.50 26.68 -9.33
CA ARG A 100 1.19 26.93 -7.92
C ARG A 100 2.40 26.62 -7.04
N ALA A 101 2.31 27.06 -5.78
CA ALA A 101 3.33 26.77 -4.79
C ALA A 101 3.58 25.25 -4.66
N ALA A 102 4.87 24.89 -4.57
CA ALA A 102 5.33 23.52 -4.44
C ALA A 102 4.65 22.75 -3.29
N SER A 103 4.18 23.43 -2.25
CA SER A 103 3.46 22.84 -1.11
C SER A 103 2.18 22.10 -1.54
N PHE A 104 1.48 22.56 -2.59
CA PHE A 104 0.25 21.93 -3.09
C PHE A 104 0.47 20.63 -3.89
N CYS A 105 1.69 20.37 -4.32
CA CYS A 105 2.03 19.12 -5.01
C CYS A 105 2.14 17.98 -3.99
N LEU A 106 1.06 17.26 -3.70
CA LEU A 106 1.02 16.25 -2.65
C LEU A 106 0.68 14.86 -3.24
N PRO A 107 1.22 13.77 -2.67
CA PRO A 107 0.86 12.43 -3.11
C PRO A 107 -0.58 12.10 -2.72
N ARG A 108 -1.24 11.28 -3.54
CA ARG A 108 -2.51 10.63 -3.18
C ARG A 108 -2.35 9.13 -3.34
N TYR A 109 -2.74 8.38 -2.31
CA TYR A 109 -2.64 6.92 -2.31
C TYR A 109 -3.99 6.29 -2.69
N SER A 110 -3.95 5.27 -3.52
CA SER A 110 -5.08 4.36 -3.76
C SER A 110 -4.58 2.92 -3.80
N PHE A 111 -5.47 1.99 -3.50
CA PHE A 111 -5.14 0.56 -3.40
C PHE A 111 -6.01 -0.24 -4.35
N ARG A 112 -5.42 -1.27 -4.96
CA ARG A 112 -6.13 -2.15 -5.92
C ARG A 112 -5.57 -3.56 -5.85
N ARG A 113 -6.42 -4.57 -5.89
CA ARG A 113 -6.01 -5.96 -6.14
C ARG A 113 -5.72 -6.14 -7.64
N LEU A 114 -4.61 -6.79 -7.97
CA LEU A 114 -4.10 -6.89 -9.34
C LEU A 114 -4.28 -8.29 -9.95
N ASP A 115 -4.35 -9.33 -9.13
CA ASP A 115 -4.58 -10.70 -9.57
C ASP A 115 -6.07 -10.99 -9.87
N THR A 116 -6.29 -11.96 -10.74
CA THR A 116 -7.62 -12.42 -11.16
C THR A 116 -8.24 -13.32 -10.09
N ARG A 117 -9.52 -13.07 -9.79
CA ARG A 117 -10.36 -13.92 -8.91
C ARG A 117 -11.29 -14.85 -9.69
N ASP A 118 -11.04 -15.01 -10.99
CA ASP A 118 -11.81 -15.91 -11.84
C ASP A 118 -11.55 -17.35 -11.43
N LEU A 119 -12.50 -17.92 -10.69
CA LEU A 119 -12.46 -19.31 -10.25
C LEU A 119 -12.47 -20.29 -11.44
N ALA A 120 -12.97 -19.86 -12.62
CA ALA A 120 -12.98 -20.69 -13.82
C ALA A 120 -11.64 -20.63 -14.59
N HIS A 121 -10.80 -19.62 -14.34
CA HIS A 121 -9.52 -19.42 -15.02
C HIS A 121 -8.42 -19.08 -14.01
N ASN A 122 -8.21 -19.99 -13.04
CA ASN A 122 -7.31 -19.83 -11.90
C ASN A 122 -5.91 -20.45 -12.10
N VAL A 123 -5.51 -20.69 -13.35
CA VAL A 123 -4.24 -21.36 -13.66
C VAL A 123 -3.08 -20.37 -13.51
N SER A 124 -2.19 -20.64 -12.56
CA SER A 124 -0.89 -19.96 -12.45
C SER A 124 0.08 -20.51 -13.52
N PRO A 125 0.90 -19.66 -14.18
CA PRO A 125 1.97 -20.11 -15.07
C PRO A 125 3.00 -21.01 -14.39
#